data_AF-A0A6N2D377-F1
#
_entry.id   AF-A0A6N2D377-F1
#
_cell.length_a   1.000
_cell.length_b   1.000
_cell.length_c   1.000
_cell.angle_alpha   90.00
_cell.angle_beta   90.00
_cell.angle_gamma   90.00
#
_symmetry.space_group_name_H-M   'P 1'
#
loop_
_entity.id
_entity.type
_entity.pdbx_description
1 polymer ?
#
loop_
_entity_poly.entity_id
_entity_poly.type
_entity_poly.pdbx_seq_one_letter_code
_entity_poly.pdbx_strand_id
1 'polypeptide(L)'
;MSTTARPRPFPRIGRLVQAPTCTSNDRVVDASLRGRLLSEPVVVEEKLDGANVSIWLDAYGWPDAALRSGRTRADRGGHLRRIRPWLDHHAARVQELLHDGETLYAEWLLRTHTVRYAALPSHLIALDIGLADGSFATPAERDERCARAGVSLPPVVFRGILGTTERLAALHSQSAFGPQPAEGLVVRLVNSTDPLDRAKWIAPGFQQRTDESWASEPYRENTLATS
;
A
#
# COMPACT_ATOMS: atom_id res chain seq x y z
N MET A 1 -33.02 2.64 0.71
CA MET A 1 -32.03 3.23 -0.22
C MET A 1 -30.71 3.24 0.50
N SER A 2 -29.88 2.21 0.29
CA SER A 2 -28.60 2.07 1.00
C SER A 2 -27.60 3.06 0.42
N THR A 3 -27.35 4.14 1.14
CA THR A 3 -26.20 5.02 0.88
C THR A 3 -24.95 4.19 1.09
N THR A 4 -24.32 3.74 0.00
CA THR A 4 -23.01 3.09 0.05
C THR A 4 -22.06 4.06 0.74
N ALA A 5 -21.71 3.73 1.99
CA ALA A 5 -20.81 4.54 2.78
C ALA A 5 -19.50 4.67 2.01
N ARG A 6 -19.08 5.90 1.73
CA ARG A 6 -17.83 6.17 1.04
C ARG A 6 -16.71 5.48 1.84
N PRO A 7 -15.82 4.70 1.19
CA PRO A 7 -14.71 4.07 1.90
C PRO A 7 -13.87 5.14 2.58
N ARG A 8 -13.42 4.85 3.80
CA ARG A 8 -12.50 5.74 4.51
C ARG A 8 -11.20 5.83 3.70
N PRO A 9 -10.62 7.01 3.48
CA PRO A 9 -9.33 7.09 2.80
C PRO A 9 -8.26 6.39 3.65
N PHE A 10 -7.30 5.74 2.99
CA PHE A 10 -6.19 5.10 3.69
C PHE A 10 -5.49 6.11 4.61
N PRO A 11 -5.15 5.78 5.87
CA PRO A 11 -4.47 6.71 6.79
C PRO A 11 -3.14 7.23 6.23
N ARG A 12 -2.75 8.45 6.62
CA ARG A 12 -1.39 8.97 6.31
C ARG A 12 -0.43 8.36 7.32
N ILE A 13 0.29 7.32 6.91
CA ILE A 13 1.30 6.69 7.77
C ILE A 13 2.51 7.61 7.94
N GLY A 14 2.98 7.76 9.18
CA GLY A 14 4.13 8.59 9.52
C GLY A 14 5.46 7.93 9.15
N ARG A 15 6.50 8.73 8.99
CA ARG A 15 7.88 8.26 8.90
C ARG A 15 8.36 7.78 10.27
N LEU A 16 9.07 6.65 10.31
CA LEU A 16 9.65 6.13 11.55
C LEU A 16 10.77 7.03 12.09
N VAL A 17 11.53 7.66 11.18
CA VAL A 17 12.67 8.52 11.49
C VAL A 17 12.55 9.87 10.77
N GLN A 18 13.02 10.92 11.43
CA GLN A 18 13.28 12.20 10.77
C GLN A 18 14.49 12.03 9.84
N ALA A 19 14.37 12.50 8.60
CA ALA A 19 15.44 12.49 7.62
C ALA A 19 15.52 13.85 6.89
N PRO A 20 16.66 14.22 6.30
CA PRO A 20 16.78 15.46 5.52
C PRO A 20 15.77 15.56 4.36
N THR A 21 15.33 14.41 3.84
CA THR A 21 14.31 14.31 2.78
C THR A 21 12.87 14.53 3.27
N CYS A 22 12.64 14.67 4.58
CA CYS A 22 11.31 14.97 5.09
C CYS A 22 10.87 16.36 4.64
N THR A 23 9.66 16.45 4.08
CA THR A 23 9.04 17.73 3.74
C THR A 23 8.06 18.16 4.85
N SER A 24 7.54 19.39 4.78
CA SER A 24 6.45 19.85 5.67
C SER A 24 5.17 19.00 5.57
N ASN A 25 5.03 18.21 4.50
CA ASN A 25 3.93 17.27 4.28
C ASN A 25 4.17 15.88 4.90
N ASP A 26 5.38 15.59 5.36
CA ASP A 26 5.70 14.34 6.05
C ASP A 26 5.42 14.49 7.56
N ARG A 27 4.76 13.47 8.12
CA ARG A 27 4.63 13.32 9.57
C ARG A 27 5.69 12.35 10.04
N VAL A 28 6.31 12.61 11.19
CA VAL A 28 7.13 11.62 11.89
C VAL A 28 6.31 11.06 13.04
N VAL A 29 6.38 9.75 13.27
CA VAL A 29 5.69 9.12 14.39
C VAL A 29 6.24 9.61 15.72
N ASP A 30 5.36 9.71 16.73
CA ASP A 30 5.76 10.08 18.08
C ASP A 30 6.69 9.02 18.72
N ALA A 31 7.28 9.39 19.86
CA ALA A 31 8.22 8.52 20.57
C ALA A 31 7.57 7.23 21.10
N SER A 32 6.27 7.27 21.43
CA SER A 32 5.54 6.11 21.96
C SER A 32 5.37 5.04 20.88
N LEU A 33 4.80 5.42 19.74
CA LEU A 33 4.63 4.52 18.60
C LEU A 33 5.99 4.04 18.06
N ARG A 34 6.99 4.93 18.00
CA ARG A 34 8.35 4.53 17.60
C ARG A 34 8.94 3.49 18.55
N GLY A 35 8.80 3.69 19.86
CA GLY A 35 9.25 2.74 20.87
C GLY A 35 8.62 1.36 20.64
N ARG A 36 7.29 1.31 20.50
CA ARG A 36 6.55 0.08 20.22
C ARG A 36 7.00 -0.61 18.94
N LEU A 37 7.15 0.12 17.83
CA LEU A 37 7.61 -0.44 16.55
C LEU A 37 9.04 -1.00 16.60
N LEU A 38 9.84 -0.59 17.59
CA LEU A 38 11.20 -1.10 17.79
C LEU A 38 11.26 -2.24 18.82
N SER A 39 10.41 -2.24 19.84
CA SER A 39 10.47 -3.22 20.95
C SER A 39 9.46 -4.36 20.85
N GLU A 40 8.37 -4.20 20.10
CA GLU A 40 7.33 -5.22 19.93
C GLU A 40 7.52 -6.02 18.62
N PRO A 41 6.88 -7.21 18.50
CA PRO A 41 6.86 -7.97 17.26
C PRO A 41 6.22 -7.18 16.10
N VAL A 42 6.97 -7.08 15.01
CA VAL A 42 6.56 -6.40 13.78
C VAL A 42 6.71 -7.28 12.55
N VAL A 43 5.97 -6.94 11.50
CA VAL A 43 6.26 -7.33 10.12
C VAL A 43 6.81 -6.12 9.38
N VAL A 44 7.85 -6.34 8.60
CA VAL A 44 8.46 -5.34 7.73
C VAL A 44 8.28 -5.79 6.29
N GLU A 45 7.72 -4.91 5.48
CA GLU A 45 7.37 -5.15 4.09
C GLU A 45 8.09 -4.16 3.19
N GLU A 46 8.35 -4.57 1.95
CA GLU A 46 8.75 -3.63 0.90
C GLU A 46 7.69 -2.54 0.75
N LYS A 47 8.12 -1.27 0.80
CA LYS A 47 7.25 -0.16 0.40
C LYS A 47 7.24 -0.09 -1.12
N LEU A 48 6.08 -0.39 -1.70
CA LEU A 48 5.85 -0.27 -3.15
C LEU A 48 5.53 1.18 -3.54
N ASP A 49 5.94 1.55 -4.74
CA ASP A 49 5.83 2.89 -5.32
C ASP A 49 4.83 2.88 -6.47
N GLY A 50 3.59 3.25 -6.16
CA GLY A 50 2.51 3.33 -7.12
C GLY A 50 1.42 4.32 -6.71
N ALA A 51 0.20 4.02 -7.14
CA ALA A 51 -0.97 4.79 -6.76
C ALA A 51 -1.74 4.05 -5.66
N ASN A 52 -1.82 4.66 -4.49
CA ASN A 52 -2.67 4.15 -3.42
C ASN A 52 -4.16 4.22 -3.79
N VAL A 53 -4.83 3.08 -3.74
CA VAL A 53 -6.25 2.93 -4.05
C VAL A 53 -7.01 2.32 -2.87
N SER A 54 -8.28 2.67 -2.79
CA SER A 54 -9.25 2.06 -1.88
C SER A 54 -10.32 1.38 -2.73
N ILE A 55 -10.60 0.11 -2.43
CA ILE A 55 -11.53 -0.76 -3.16
C ILE A 55 -12.57 -1.29 -2.17
N TRP A 56 -13.84 -1.29 -2.55
CA TRP A 56 -14.96 -1.76 -1.73
C TRP A 56 -16.02 -2.40 -2.62
N LEU A 57 -16.94 -3.16 -2.01
CA LEU A 57 -18.12 -3.67 -2.71
C LEU A 57 -19.25 -2.65 -2.64
N ASP A 58 -19.89 -2.37 -3.78
CA ASP A 58 -21.09 -1.54 -3.82
C ASP A 58 -22.32 -2.29 -3.29
N ALA A 59 -23.49 -1.63 -3.30
CA ALA A 59 -24.73 -2.22 -2.78
C ALA A 59 -25.21 -3.47 -3.55
N TYR A 60 -24.62 -3.75 -4.72
CA TYR A 60 -24.90 -4.92 -5.55
C TYR A 60 -23.79 -5.98 -5.45
N GLY A 61 -22.80 -5.78 -4.57
CA GLY A 61 -21.66 -6.67 -4.40
C GLY A 61 -20.61 -6.53 -5.50
N TRP A 62 -20.60 -5.44 -6.27
CA TRP A 62 -19.61 -5.21 -7.32
C TRP A 62 -18.47 -4.31 -6.83
N PRO A 63 -17.20 -4.62 -7.17
CA PRO A 63 -16.08 -3.79 -6.77
C PRO A 63 -16.12 -2.39 -7.40
N ASP A 64 -15.86 -1.36 -6.59
CA ASP A 64 -15.55 -0.01 -7.06
C ASP A 64 -14.23 0.48 -6.42
N ALA A 65 -13.64 1.50 -7.01
CA ALA A 65 -12.37 2.06 -6.57
C ALA A 65 -12.33 3.60 -6.53
N ALA A 66 -11.49 4.09 -5.62
CA ALA A 66 -11.14 5.49 -5.47
C ALA A 66 -9.63 5.61 -5.25
N LEU A 67 -9.04 6.71 -5.73
CA LEU A 67 -7.71 7.10 -5.30
C LEU A 67 -7.77 7.59 -3.85
N ARG A 68 -6.65 7.59 -3.15
CA ARG A 68 -6.52 8.27 -1.85
C ARG A 68 -7.03 9.71 -1.86
N SER A 69 -6.88 10.41 -3.00
CA SER A 69 -7.33 11.80 -3.21
C SER A 69 -8.83 11.94 -3.50
N GLY A 70 -9.58 10.83 -3.61
CA GLY A 70 -11.03 10.79 -3.82
C GLY A 70 -11.45 10.19 -5.17
N ARG A 71 -12.77 10.17 -5.41
CA ARG A 71 -13.42 9.61 -6.63
C ARG A 71 -13.49 10.59 -7.80
N THR A 72 -13.51 11.90 -7.52
CA THR A 72 -13.86 12.97 -8.47
C THR A 72 -12.75 13.97 -8.72
N ARG A 73 -11.66 13.94 -7.94
CA ARG A 73 -10.47 14.71 -8.28
C ARG A 73 -9.97 14.11 -9.60
N ALA A 74 -9.80 14.96 -10.62
CA ALA A 74 -9.44 14.57 -11.99
C ALA A 74 -8.56 13.32 -11.96
N ASP A 75 -8.91 12.26 -12.70
CA ASP A 75 -8.19 10.98 -12.74
C ASP A 75 -6.73 11.20 -13.16
N ARG A 76 -5.92 11.72 -12.22
CA ARG A 76 -4.58 12.23 -12.46
C ARG A 76 -3.75 11.03 -12.84
N GLY A 77 -3.31 10.97 -14.09
CA GLY A 77 -2.57 9.81 -14.61
C GLY A 77 -3.43 8.65 -15.13
N GLY A 78 -4.77 8.78 -15.18
CA GLY A 78 -5.65 7.79 -15.81
C GLY A 78 -5.81 6.48 -15.03
N HIS A 79 -5.49 6.47 -13.74
CA HIS A 79 -5.49 5.28 -12.89
C HIS A 79 -6.91 4.71 -12.70
N LEU A 80 -7.91 5.56 -12.42
CA LEU A 80 -9.29 5.10 -12.21
C LEU A 80 -9.87 4.50 -13.49
N ARG A 81 -9.56 5.08 -14.66
CA ARG A 81 -9.96 4.54 -15.96
C ARG A 81 -9.36 3.16 -16.24
N ARG A 82 -8.20 2.83 -15.66
CA ARG A 82 -7.52 1.54 -15.86
C ARG A 82 -7.87 0.50 -14.81
N ILE A 83 -8.01 0.90 -13.56
CA ILE A 83 -8.29 -0.04 -12.46
C ILE A 83 -9.73 -0.57 -12.51
N ARG A 84 -10.72 0.23 -12.95
CA ARG A 84 -12.12 -0.23 -12.99
C ARG A 84 -12.32 -1.45 -13.91
N PRO A 85 -11.90 -1.44 -15.19
CA PRO A 85 -11.97 -2.65 -16.02
C PRO A 85 -11.14 -3.82 -15.48
N TRP A 86 -10.01 -3.53 -14.82
CA TRP A 86 -9.23 -4.58 -14.16
C TRP A 86 -10.01 -5.23 -13.02
N LEU A 87 -10.71 -4.44 -12.21
CA LEU A 87 -11.57 -4.92 -11.12
C LEU A 87 -12.76 -5.71 -11.65
N ASP A 88 -13.38 -5.28 -12.75
CA ASP A 88 -14.47 -6.03 -13.39
C ASP A 88 -14.00 -7.44 -13.79
N HIS A 89 -12.79 -7.55 -14.37
CA HIS A 89 -12.21 -8.84 -14.75
C HIS A 89 -11.82 -9.71 -13.53
N HIS A 90 -11.45 -9.09 -12.41
CA HIS A 90 -11.01 -9.77 -11.20
C HIS A 90 -12.05 -9.74 -10.07
N ALA A 91 -13.33 -9.50 -10.39
CA ALA A 91 -14.36 -9.21 -9.41
C ALA A 91 -14.51 -10.34 -8.38
N ALA A 92 -14.45 -11.60 -8.83
CA ALA A 92 -14.54 -12.77 -7.96
C ALA A 92 -13.49 -12.78 -6.85
N ARG A 93 -12.25 -12.31 -7.13
CA ARG A 93 -11.19 -12.23 -6.10
C ARG A 93 -11.52 -11.18 -5.05
N VAL A 94 -12.06 -10.04 -5.47
CA VAL A 94 -12.42 -8.96 -4.52
C VAL A 94 -13.65 -9.34 -3.70
N GLN A 95 -14.62 -10.03 -4.31
CA GLN A 95 -15.82 -10.56 -3.65
C GLN A 95 -15.48 -11.67 -2.63
N GLU A 96 -14.49 -12.53 -2.93
CA GLU A 96 -13.96 -13.51 -1.97
C GLU A 96 -13.20 -12.83 -0.81
N LEU A 97 -12.55 -11.70 -1.07
CA LEU A 97 -11.70 -11.01 -0.11
C LEU A 97 -12.47 -10.16 0.91
N LEU A 98 -13.52 -9.46 0.45
CA LEU A 98 -14.19 -8.41 1.21
C LEU A 98 -15.61 -8.80 1.63
N HIS A 99 -15.95 -8.45 2.86
CA HIS A 99 -17.32 -8.45 3.37
C HIS A 99 -17.97 -7.06 3.22
N ASP A 100 -19.28 -6.97 3.44
CA ASP A 100 -20.00 -5.71 3.40
C ASP A 100 -19.43 -4.68 4.38
N GLY A 101 -19.27 -3.44 3.93
CA GLY A 101 -18.67 -2.35 4.69
C GLY A 101 -17.14 -2.38 4.83
N GLU A 102 -16.46 -3.45 4.39
CA GLU A 102 -14.99 -3.51 4.40
C GLU A 102 -14.37 -2.75 3.22
N THR A 103 -13.08 -2.41 3.35
CA THR A 103 -12.31 -1.73 2.31
C THR A 103 -10.95 -2.38 2.15
N LEU A 104 -10.62 -2.82 0.93
CA LEU A 104 -9.26 -3.17 0.55
C LEU A 104 -8.47 -1.89 0.27
N TYR A 105 -7.38 -1.70 1.00
CA TYR A 105 -6.35 -0.74 0.65
C TYR A 105 -5.26 -1.44 -0.13
N ALA A 106 -4.91 -0.90 -1.29
CA ALA A 106 -3.95 -1.53 -2.19
C ALA A 106 -3.05 -0.50 -2.86
N GLU A 107 -1.94 -0.98 -3.40
CA GLU A 107 -1.07 -0.24 -4.29
C GLU A 107 -1.36 -0.67 -5.74
N TRP A 108 -1.74 0.29 -6.58
CA TRP A 108 -1.93 0.09 -8.01
C TRP A 108 -0.65 0.44 -8.77
N LEU A 109 -0.06 -0.57 -9.37
CA LEU A 109 1.30 -0.57 -9.92
C LEU A 109 1.33 -0.69 -11.43
N LEU A 110 0.21 -0.45 -12.14
CA LEU A 110 0.22 -0.51 -13.62
C LEU A 110 1.21 0.49 -14.22
N ARG A 111 1.13 1.77 -13.82
CA ARG A 111 2.02 2.82 -14.33
C ARG A 111 3.30 2.87 -13.48
N THR A 112 4.45 2.95 -14.13
CA THR A 112 5.73 3.18 -13.46
C THR A 112 5.76 4.58 -12.82
N HIS A 113 5.85 4.63 -11.49
CA HIS A 113 6.19 5.82 -10.71
C HIS A 113 7.72 6.00 -10.73
N THR A 114 8.39 6.26 -9.62
CA THR A 114 9.86 6.33 -9.57
C THR A 114 10.49 4.95 -9.78
N VAL A 115 9.94 3.89 -9.17
CA VAL A 115 10.44 2.51 -9.28
C VAL A 115 9.79 1.80 -10.47
N ARG A 116 10.63 1.26 -11.36
CA ARG A 116 10.26 0.37 -12.45
C ARG A 116 10.27 -1.07 -11.96
N TYR A 117 9.09 -1.67 -11.98
CA TYR A 117 8.90 -3.09 -11.72
C TYR A 117 8.86 -3.88 -13.04
N ALA A 118 9.62 -4.96 -13.10
CA ALA A 118 9.79 -5.81 -14.28
C ALA A 118 9.19 -7.22 -14.12
N ALA A 119 8.79 -7.61 -12.91
CA ALA A 119 8.26 -8.93 -12.62
C ALA A 119 7.21 -8.87 -11.47
N LEU A 120 6.15 -8.08 -11.65
CA LEU A 120 5.06 -8.00 -10.67
C LEU A 120 4.21 -9.29 -10.70
N PRO A 121 3.78 -9.83 -9.54
CA PRO A 121 2.82 -10.94 -9.50
C PRO A 121 1.41 -10.47 -9.90
N SER A 122 1.12 -9.18 -9.71
CA SER A 122 -0.14 -8.53 -10.06
C SER A 122 0.09 -7.02 -10.12
N HIS A 123 -0.67 -6.31 -10.96
CA HIS A 123 -0.69 -4.84 -10.93
C HIS A 123 -1.36 -4.28 -9.68
N LEU A 124 -2.20 -5.07 -9.00
CA LEU A 124 -2.82 -4.72 -7.72
C LEU A 124 -2.17 -5.55 -6.60
N ILE A 125 -1.57 -4.87 -5.63
CA ILE A 125 -0.98 -5.49 -4.44
C ILE A 125 -1.70 -4.99 -3.18
N ALA A 126 -2.25 -5.90 -2.37
CA ALA A 126 -2.98 -5.59 -1.16
C ALA A 126 -2.06 -5.06 -0.06
N LEU A 127 -2.38 -3.91 0.52
CA LEU A 127 -1.64 -3.32 1.64
C LEU A 127 -2.32 -3.63 2.97
N ASP A 128 -3.65 -3.54 3.01
CA ASP A 128 -4.44 -3.60 4.24
C ASP A 128 -5.92 -3.85 3.96
N ILE A 129 -6.65 -4.28 4.99
CA ILE A 129 -8.11 -4.41 4.96
C ILE A 129 -8.69 -3.58 6.12
N GLY A 130 -9.44 -2.54 5.79
CA GLY A 130 -10.24 -1.80 6.75
C GLY A 130 -11.55 -2.53 7.02
N LEU A 131 -11.87 -2.72 8.30
CA LEU A 131 -13.08 -3.38 8.76
C LEU A 131 -14.22 -2.36 8.92
N ALA A 132 -15.46 -2.85 8.93
CA ALA A 132 -16.66 -2.01 8.97
C ALA A 132 -16.74 -1.11 10.23
N ASP A 133 -16.16 -1.55 11.35
CA ASP A 133 -16.08 -0.77 12.60
C ASP A 133 -15.02 0.35 12.55
N GLY A 134 -14.20 0.39 11.50
CA GLY A 134 -13.12 1.35 11.31
C GLY A 134 -11.75 0.92 11.80
N SER A 135 -11.65 -0.27 12.41
CA SER A 135 -10.38 -0.94 12.68
C SER A 135 -9.82 -1.59 11.42
N PHE A 136 -8.63 -2.17 11.52
CA PHE A 136 -7.92 -2.82 10.43
C PHE A 136 -7.70 -4.29 10.77
N ALA A 137 -7.75 -5.17 9.76
CA ALA A 137 -7.32 -6.55 9.91
C ALA A 137 -5.86 -6.60 10.35
N THR A 138 -5.52 -7.54 11.23
CA THR A 138 -4.12 -7.83 11.54
C THR A 138 -3.37 -8.31 10.29
N PRO A 139 -2.03 -8.20 10.24
CA PRO A 139 -1.27 -8.75 9.13
C PRO A 139 -1.56 -10.23 8.86
N ALA A 140 -1.77 -11.04 9.91
CA ALA A 140 -2.09 -12.46 9.75
C ALA A 140 -3.45 -12.68 9.07
N GLU A 141 -4.50 -11.99 9.53
CA GLU A 141 -5.84 -12.07 8.93
C GLU A 141 -5.85 -11.54 7.49
N ARG A 142 -5.16 -10.42 7.24
CA ARG A 142 -4.98 -9.87 5.89
C ARG A 142 -4.29 -10.90 4.99
N ASP A 143 -3.19 -11.50 5.45
CA ASP A 143 -2.40 -12.45 4.67
C ASP A 143 -3.22 -13.70 4.31
N GLU A 144 -3.96 -14.24 5.28
CA GLU A 144 -4.84 -15.40 5.07
C GLU A 144 -5.96 -15.09 4.07
N ARG A 145 -6.66 -13.97 4.23
CA ARG A 145 -7.73 -13.57 3.30
C ARG A 145 -7.21 -13.32 1.90
N CYS A 146 -6.06 -12.66 1.77
CA CYS A 146 -5.42 -12.42 0.47
C CYS A 146 -4.97 -13.72 -0.21
N ALA A 147 -4.41 -14.66 0.56
CA ALA A 147 -4.03 -15.98 0.05
C ALA A 147 -5.25 -16.75 -0.48
N ARG A 148 -6.36 -16.77 0.27
CA ARG A 148 -7.61 -17.43 -0.16
C ARG A 148 -8.20 -16.80 -1.42
N ALA A 149 -8.16 -15.47 -1.51
CA ALA A 149 -8.69 -14.71 -2.64
C ALA A 149 -7.74 -14.67 -3.87
N GLY A 150 -6.52 -15.16 -3.76
CA GLY A 150 -5.52 -15.04 -4.82
C GLY A 150 -5.10 -13.59 -5.10
N VAL A 151 -5.05 -12.76 -4.06
CA VAL A 151 -4.59 -11.37 -4.11
C VAL A 151 -3.17 -11.28 -3.56
N SER A 152 -2.26 -10.68 -4.32
CA SER A 152 -0.85 -10.61 -3.96
C SER A 152 -0.58 -9.57 -2.86
N LEU A 153 0.44 -9.83 -2.06
CA LEU A 153 0.90 -8.98 -0.95
C LEU A 153 2.30 -8.42 -1.25
N PRO A 154 2.73 -7.35 -0.55
CA PRO A 154 4.10 -6.88 -0.61
C PRO A 154 5.08 -7.97 -0.13
N PRO A 155 6.30 -8.01 -0.68
CA PRO A 155 7.36 -8.86 -0.17
C PRO A 155 7.61 -8.59 1.32
N VAL A 156 7.57 -9.63 2.14
CA VAL A 156 7.96 -9.56 3.54
C VAL A 156 9.48 -9.64 3.62
N VAL A 157 10.09 -8.62 4.22
CA VAL A 157 11.54 -8.49 4.37
C VAL A 157 12.00 -8.97 5.74
N PHE A 158 11.16 -8.80 6.77
CA PHE A 158 11.48 -9.21 8.13
C PHE A 158 10.23 -9.47 8.98
N ARG A 159 10.33 -10.42 9.91
CA ARG A 159 9.38 -10.65 11.00
C ARG A 159 10.15 -10.81 12.31
N GLY A 160 9.70 -10.14 13.37
CA GLY A 160 10.31 -10.23 14.70
C GLY A 160 10.43 -8.88 15.38
N ILE A 161 11.33 -8.77 16.35
CA ILE A 161 11.59 -7.50 17.05
C ILE A 161 12.71 -6.76 16.31
N LEU A 162 12.44 -5.50 15.95
CA LEU A 162 13.33 -4.70 15.11
C LEU A 162 14.56 -4.21 15.90
N GLY A 163 14.36 -3.80 17.14
CA GLY A 163 15.39 -3.35 18.09
C GLY A 163 15.86 -1.93 17.84
N THR A 164 16.31 -1.63 16.61
CA THR A 164 16.84 -0.31 16.25
C THR A 164 16.44 0.12 14.85
N THR A 165 16.49 1.43 14.59
CA THR A 165 16.17 1.99 13.27
C THR A 165 17.24 1.67 12.22
N GLU A 166 18.49 1.48 12.62
CA GLU A 166 19.62 1.18 11.73
C GLU A 166 19.44 -0.16 11.03
N ARG A 167 18.74 -1.10 11.68
CA ARG A 167 18.41 -2.40 11.09
C ARG A 167 17.58 -2.27 9.82
N LEU A 168 16.77 -1.22 9.67
CA LEU A 168 15.99 -1.00 8.43
C LEU A 168 16.88 -0.75 7.22
N ALA A 169 18.00 -0.04 7.40
CA ALA A 169 18.95 0.17 6.32
C ALA A 169 19.63 -1.14 5.89
N ALA A 170 19.89 -2.05 6.83
CA ALA A 170 20.45 -3.37 6.55
C ALA A 170 19.45 -4.33 5.89
N LEU A 171 18.15 -4.15 6.15
CA LEU A 171 17.06 -4.92 5.53
C LEU A 171 16.68 -4.39 4.15
N HIS A 172 16.92 -3.11 3.88
CA HIS A 172 16.62 -2.49 2.60
C HIS A 172 17.55 -3.03 1.50
N SER A 173 16.96 -3.35 0.35
CA SER A 173 17.66 -3.95 -0.77
C SER A 173 16.97 -3.62 -2.10
N GLN A 174 17.41 -4.27 -3.17
CA GLN A 174 16.73 -4.25 -4.45
C GLN A 174 15.26 -4.70 -4.29
N SER A 175 14.34 -4.09 -5.02
CA SER A 175 12.94 -4.53 -5.03
C SER A 175 12.85 -5.99 -5.46
N ALA A 176 11.96 -6.75 -4.81
CA ALA A 176 11.72 -8.13 -5.21
C ALA A 176 11.07 -8.25 -6.61
N PHE A 177 10.52 -7.15 -7.14
CA PHE A 177 9.79 -7.12 -8.41
C PHE A 177 10.54 -6.42 -9.54
N GLY A 178 11.81 -6.06 -9.37
CA GLY A 178 12.56 -5.38 -10.41
C GLY A 178 14.04 -5.15 -10.09
N PRO A 179 14.80 -4.60 -11.05
CA PRO A 179 16.24 -4.39 -10.90
C PRO A 179 16.61 -3.15 -10.07
N GLN A 180 15.63 -2.34 -9.67
CA GLN A 180 15.87 -1.09 -8.96
C GLN A 180 15.76 -1.26 -7.44
N PRO A 181 16.44 -0.41 -6.64
CA PRO A 181 16.22 -0.35 -5.19
C PRO A 181 14.74 -0.14 -4.86
N ALA A 182 14.25 -0.81 -3.82
CA ALA A 182 12.92 -0.53 -3.29
C ALA A 182 12.81 0.93 -2.83
N GLU A 183 11.61 1.52 -2.84
CA GLU A 183 11.41 2.88 -2.31
C GLU A 183 11.78 2.98 -0.83
N GLY A 184 11.51 1.91 -0.08
CA GLY A 184 11.71 1.86 1.35
C GLY A 184 11.00 0.67 1.95
N LEU A 185 10.60 0.81 3.21
CA LEU A 185 9.99 -0.25 4.01
C LEU A 185 8.75 0.28 4.75
N VAL A 186 7.79 -0.61 5.01
CA VAL A 186 6.67 -0.35 5.93
C VAL A 186 6.82 -1.29 7.12
N VAL A 187 6.81 -0.73 8.33
CA VAL A 187 6.88 -1.47 9.60
C VAL A 187 5.50 -1.44 10.25
N ARG A 188 4.98 -2.61 10.63
CA ARG A 188 3.63 -2.75 11.22
C ARG A 188 3.69 -3.65 12.44
N LEU A 189 2.96 -3.31 13.50
CA LEU A 189 2.77 -4.20 14.64
C LEU A 189 1.93 -5.41 14.24
N VAL A 190 2.32 -6.60 14.69
CA VAL A 190 1.67 -7.87 14.29
C VAL A 190 0.27 -8.02 14.91
N ASN A 191 0.06 -7.50 16.11
CA ASN A 191 -1.18 -7.71 16.88
C ASN A 191 -2.01 -6.42 17.04
N SER A 192 -1.83 -5.45 16.15
CA SER A 192 -2.61 -4.20 16.21
C SER A 192 -3.62 -4.11 15.08
N THR A 193 -4.83 -3.70 15.44
CA THR A 193 -5.92 -3.34 14.53
C THR A 193 -6.05 -1.81 14.37
N ASP A 194 -5.17 -1.02 14.99
CA ASP A 194 -5.19 0.44 14.85
C ASP A 194 -4.59 0.84 13.49
N PRO A 195 -5.29 1.66 12.67
CA PRO A 195 -4.79 2.15 11.38
C PRO A 195 -3.44 2.87 11.41
N LEU A 196 -3.04 3.42 12.56
CA LEU A 196 -1.84 4.23 12.72
C LEU A 196 -0.69 3.51 13.43
N ASP A 197 -0.88 2.28 13.88
CA ASP A 197 0.15 1.43 14.51
C ASP A 197 1.15 0.85 13.48
N ARG A 198 1.64 1.73 12.62
CA ARG A 198 2.55 1.45 11.50
C ARG A 198 3.30 2.70 11.08
N ALA A 199 4.50 2.51 10.53
CA ALA A 199 5.31 3.59 10.02
C ALA A 199 5.99 3.20 8.71
N LYS A 200 6.31 4.20 7.89
CA LYS A 200 7.17 4.04 6.71
C LYS A 200 8.60 4.45 7.03
N TRP A 201 9.55 3.79 6.41
CA TRP A 201 10.94 4.24 6.29
C TRP A 201 11.23 4.38 4.80
N ILE A 202 11.81 5.51 4.41
CA ILE A 202 12.10 5.81 3.00
C ILE A 202 13.61 5.74 2.82
N ALA A 203 14.04 5.05 1.76
CA ALA A 203 15.45 4.85 1.50
C ALA A 203 16.17 6.21 1.30
N PRO A 204 17.38 6.39 1.87
CA PRO A 204 18.18 7.57 1.62
C PRO A 204 18.40 7.78 0.11
N GLY A 205 18.19 9.02 -0.35
CA GLY A 205 18.34 9.37 -1.77
C GLY A 205 17.13 9.02 -2.65
N PHE A 206 16.10 8.34 -2.12
CA PHE A 206 14.87 8.13 -2.88
C PHE A 206 14.12 9.44 -3.06
N GLN A 207 13.89 9.82 -4.32
CA GLN A 207 13.15 11.02 -4.69
C GLN A 207 11.85 10.62 -5.37
N GLN A 208 10.72 10.90 -4.69
CA GLN A 208 9.42 10.75 -5.32
C GLN A 208 9.26 11.77 -6.44
N ARG A 209 8.63 11.33 -7.53
CA ARG A 209 8.27 12.21 -8.64
C ARG A 209 7.36 13.35 -8.18
N THR A 210 7.63 14.55 -8.70
CA THR A 210 6.78 15.73 -8.50
C THR A 210 5.66 15.79 -9.55
N ASP A 211 4.61 16.57 -9.29
CA ASP A 211 3.50 16.79 -10.22
C ASP A 211 4.00 17.31 -11.59
N GLU A 212 5.06 18.12 -11.62
CA GLU A 212 5.67 18.62 -12.86
C GLU A 212 6.35 17.51 -13.66
N SER A 213 7.06 16.59 -12.98
CA SER A 213 7.73 15.46 -13.64
C SER A 213 6.75 14.45 -14.26
N TRP A 214 5.52 14.40 -13.74
CA TRP A 214 4.45 13.55 -14.30
C TRP A 214 3.93 14.03 -15.66
N ALA A 215 4.06 15.32 -15.95
CA ALA A 215 3.58 15.93 -17.19
C ALA A 215 4.57 15.81 -18.35
N SER A 216 5.87 15.71 -18.05
CA SER A 216 6.94 15.71 -19.06
C SER A 216 7.41 14.32 -19.50
N GLU A 217 7.18 13.27 -18.70
CA GLU A 217 7.67 11.91 -18.98
C GLU A 217 6.62 11.04 -19.71
N PRO A 218 7.04 10.22 -20.70
CA PRO A 218 6.16 9.30 -21.38
C PRO A 218 5.56 8.27 -20.42
N TYR A 219 4.29 7.95 -20.64
CA TYR A 219 3.60 6.88 -19.93
C TYR A 219 4.34 5.55 -20.14
N ARG A 220 4.69 4.87 -19.05
CA ARG A 220 5.33 3.55 -19.06
C ARG A 220 4.58 2.64 -18.09
N GLU A 221 4.34 1.41 -18.51
CA GLU A 221 3.73 0.38 -17.68
C GLU A 221 4.81 -0.51 -17.07
N ASN A 222 4.56 -0.93 -15.83
CA ASN A 222 5.33 -2.00 -15.22
C ASN A 222 4.94 -3.34 -15.87
N THR A 223 5.79 -4.35 -15.68
CA THR A 223 5.63 -5.66 -16.32
C THR A 223 5.26 -6.72 -15.29
N LEU A 224 4.31 -7.59 -15.65
CA LEU A 224 3.99 -8.78 -14.85
C LEU A 224 5.05 -9.86 -15.04
N ALA A 225 5.28 -10.68 -14.02
CA ALA A 225 6.12 -11.86 -14.14
C ALA A 225 5.53 -12.83 -15.18
N THR A 226 6.38 -13.36 -16.07
CA THR A 226 5.99 -14.43 -16.98
C THR A 226 5.76 -15.70 -16.19
N SER A 227 4.62 -16.37 -16.41
CA SER A 227 4.31 -17.69 -15.82
C SER A 227 5.19 -18.79 -16.40
#